data_AF-A0A4D4KWY2-F1
#
_entry.id   AF-A0A4D4KWY2-F1
#
_cell.length_a   1.000
_cell.length_b   1.000
_cell.length_c   1.000
_cell.angle_alpha   90.00
_cell.angle_beta   90.00
_cell.angle_gamma   90.00
#
_symmetry.space_group_name_H-M   'P 1'
#
loop_
_entity.id
_entity.type
_entity.pdbx_description
1 polymer ?
#
loop_
_entity_poly.entity_id
_entity_poly.type
_entity_poly.pdbx_seq_one_letter_code
_entity_poly.pdbx_strand_id
1 'polypeptide(L)' 'MPSDTPTTILVTGASSGFGALTARALARAGHTVYAGIRQPATRNAPRWPS' A
#
# COMPACT_ATOMS: atom_id res chain seq x y z
N MET A 1 12.19 -18.20 15.26
CA MET A 1 11.20 -17.12 15.42
C MET A 1 11.47 -16.10 14.34
N PRO A 2 10.58 -15.90 13.35
CA PRO A 2 10.69 -14.71 12.50
C PRO A 2 10.74 -13.51 13.45
N SER A 3 11.81 -12.74 13.38
CA SER A 3 11.99 -11.57 14.24
C SER A 3 10.88 -10.56 13.93
N ASP A 4 10.13 -10.13 14.93
CA ASP A 4 9.15 -9.02 14.90
C ASP A 4 9.81 -7.65 14.63
N THR A 5 10.92 -7.64 13.88
CA THR A 5 11.61 -6.43 13.47
C THR A 5 10.79 -5.76 12.38
N PRO A 6 10.43 -4.49 12.53
CA PRO A 6 9.78 -3.73 11.47
C PRO A 6 10.63 -3.78 10.20
N THR A 7 10.02 -4.21 9.09
CA THR A 7 10.66 -4.29 7.77
C THR A 7 9.94 -3.42 6.78
N THR A 8 10.66 -3.03 5.73
CA THR A 8 10.10 -2.25 4.62
C THR A 8 9.67 -3.19 3.49
N ILE A 9 8.41 -3.13 3.09
CA ILE A 9 7.80 -4.05 2.12
C ILE A 9 7.21 -3.26 0.94
N LEU A 10 7.54 -3.66 -0.29
CA LEU A 10 6.96 -3.11 -1.52
C LEU A 10 5.88 -4.05 -2.06
N VAL A 11 4.65 -3.55 -2.19
CA VAL A 11 3.52 -4.30 -2.77
C VAL A 11 3.14 -3.67 -4.11
N THR A 12 3.32 -4.42 -5.20
CA THR A 12 2.88 -4.02 -6.54
C THR A 12 1.43 -4.47 -6.77
N GLY A 13 0.65 -3.71 -7.55
CA GLY A 13 -0.75 -4.06 -7.81
C GLY A 13 -1.67 -3.87 -6.59
N ALA A 14 -1.32 -2.97 -5.67
CA ALA A 14 -2.10 -2.67 -4.47
C ALA A 14 -3.33 -1.76 -4.72
N SER A 15 -3.75 -1.60 -5.98
CA SER A 15 -4.83 -0.69 -6.37
C SER A 15 -6.22 -1.25 -6.07
N SER A 16 -6.37 -2.58 -6.03
CA SER A 16 -7.63 -3.24 -5.69
C SER A 16 -7.42 -4.72 -5.30
N GLY A 17 -8.47 -5.34 -4.76
CA GLY A 17 -8.49 -6.78 -4.48
C GLY A 17 -7.44 -7.23 -3.47
N PHE A 18 -6.76 -8.34 -3.79
CA PHE A 18 -5.81 -9.00 -2.89
C PHE A 18 -4.60 -8.11 -2.54
N GLY A 19 -4.05 -7.36 -3.51
CA GLY A 19 -2.89 -6.50 -3.27
C GLY A 19 -3.16 -5.42 -2.21
N ALA A 20 -4.36 -4.83 -2.23
CA ALA A 20 -4.76 -3.84 -1.23
C ALA A 20 -4.95 -4.46 0.16
N LEU A 21 -5.52 -5.66 0.24
CA LEU A 21 -5.70 -6.38 1.51
C LEU A 21 -4.36 -6.81 2.11
N THR A 22 -3.45 -7.31 1.29
CA THR A 22 -2.10 -7.71 1.69
C THR A 22 -1.32 -6.52 2.24
N ALA A 23 -1.33 -5.38 1.55
CA ALA A 23 -0.66 -4.17 2.03
C ALA A 23 -1.20 -3.71 3.40
N ARG A 24 -2.53 -3.76 3.59
CA ARG A 24 -3.17 -3.41 4.87
C ARG A 24 -2.86 -4.40 5.98
N ALA A 25 -2.78 -5.70 5.68
CA ALA A 25 -2.43 -6.71 6.67
C ALA A 25 -0.99 -6.53 7.16
N LEU A 26 -0.06 -6.29 6.25
CA LEU A 26 1.35 -6.07 6.57
C LEU A 26 1.58 -4.76 7.36
N ALA A 27 0.89 -3.68 6.99
CA ALA A 27 0.95 -2.44 7.75
C ALA A 27 0.42 -2.61 9.19
N ARG A 28 -0.69 -3.36 9.37
CA ARG A 28 -1.22 -3.68 10.70
C ARG A 28 -0.30 -4.57 11.53
N ALA A 29 0.55 -5.37 10.88
CA ALA A 29 1.57 -6.17 11.56
C ALA A 29 2.81 -5.34 11.96
N GLY A 30 2.83 -4.02 11.71
CA GLY A 30 3.91 -3.13 12.15
C GLY A 30 5.01 -2.93 11.10
N HIS A 31 4.81 -3.39 9.87
CA HIS A 31 5.76 -3.17 8.77
C HIS A 31 5.49 -1.84 8.08
N THR A 32 6.55 -1.22 7.54
CA THR A 32 6.44 -0.06 6.66
C THR A 32 6.15 -0.54 5.25
N VAL A 33 4.94 -0.26 4.73
CA VAL A 33 4.50 -0.79 3.44
C VAL A 33 4.39 0.31 2.39
N TYR A 34 5.10 0.13 1.28
CA TYR A 34 4.95 0.95 0.07
C TYR A 34 4.03 0.24 -0.93
N ALA A 35 2.87 0.84 -1.18
CA ALA A 35 1.89 0.34 -2.13
C ALA A 35 2.11 0.99 -3.51
N GLY A 36 2.75 0.27 -4.43
CA GLY A 36 2.95 0.69 -5.81
C GLY A 36 1.76 0.36 -6.70
N ILE A 37 1.14 1.38 -7.28
CA ILE A 37 0.05 1.22 -8.26
C ILE A 37 0.50 1.75 -9.64
N ARG A 38 0.12 1.10 -10.74
CA ARG A 38 0.17 1.77 -12.06
C ARG A 38 -0.92 2.84 -12.02
N GLN A 39 -0.53 4.11 -12.15
CA GLN A 39 -1.37 5.33 -12.06
C GLN A 39 -1.78 5.81 -10.64
N PRO A 40 -0.84 6.27 -9.79
CA PRO A 40 -1.20 7.02 -8.59
C PRO A 40 -1.80 8.40 -8.89
N ALA A 41 -1.46 8.98 -10.04
CA ALA A 41 -1.82 10.35 -10.41
C ALA A 41 -3.28 10.52 -10.87
N THR A 42 -3.94 9.49 -11.42
CA THR A 42 -5.29 9.67 -12.02
C THR A 42 -6.43 9.53 -11.02
N ARG A 43 -6.23 8.89 -9.85
CA ARG A 43 -7.27 8.71 -8.82
C ARG A 43 -7.15 9.70 -7.65
N ASN A 44 -5.96 10.27 -7.41
CA ASN A 44 -5.74 11.26 -6.35
C ASN A 44 -5.55 12.68 -6.92
N ALA A 45 -6.12 12.96 -8.09
CA ALA A 45 -6.23 14.34 -8.54
C ALA A 45 -7.16 15.07 -7.55
N PRO A 46 -6.71 16.15 -6.89
CA PRO A 46 -7.62 17.00 -6.15
C PRO A 46 -8.70 17.46 -7.12
N ARG A 47 -9.95 17.06 -6.87
CA ARG A 47 -11.11 17.64 -7.56
C ARG A 47 -11.15 19.11 -7.18
N TRP A 48 -10.60 19.96 -8.03
CA TRP A 48 -10.69 21.40 -7.89
C TRP A 48 -12.18 21.79 -7.92
N PRO A 49 -12.66 22.69 -7.04
CA PRO A 49 -14.05 23.12 -7.08
C PRO A 49 -14.25 23.94 -8.36
N SER A 50 -15.35 23.65 -9.07
CA SER A 50 -15.90 24.45 -10.17
C SER A 50 -15.79 25.95 -9.92
#